data_AF-A0A2V9D3D5-F1
#
_entry.id   AF-A0A2V9D3D5-F1
#
_cell.length_a   1.000
_cell.length_b   1.000
_cell.length_c   1.000
_cell.angle_alpha   90.00
_cell.angle_beta   90.00
_cell.angle_gamma   90.00
#
_symmetry.space_group_name_H-M   'P 1'
#
loop_
_entity.id
_entity.type
_entity.pdbx_description
1 polymer ?
#
loop_
_entity_poly.entity_id
_entity_poly.type
_entity_poly.pdbx_seq_one_letter_code
_entity_poly.pdbx_strand_id
1 'polypeptide(L)' 'NIIKRHTRANPSKNVKGGIVEKEGPIQISNVLLFCASCNKHGRVGHKLMPDGTKVRICRRCGTTLEK' A
#
# COMPACT_ATOMS: atom_id res chain seq x y z
N ASN A 1 -4.59 -7.61 -8.16
CA ASN A 1 -3.90 -8.19 -9.34
C ASN A 1 -3.52 -9.61 -8.98
N ILE A 2 -4.26 -10.62 -9.42
CA ILE A 2 -4.03 -12.01 -9.02
C ILE A 2 -3.43 -12.75 -10.21
N ILE A 3 -2.25 -13.32 -10.01
CA ILE A 3 -1.55 -14.13 -11.00
C ILE A 3 -1.54 -15.59 -10.58
N LYS A 4 -1.78 -16.48 -11.53
CA LYS A 4 -1.63 -17.92 -11.36
C LYS A 4 -0.19 -18.28 -11.69
N ARG A 5 0.59 -18.70 -10.69
CA ARG A 5 1.99 -19.08 -10.85
C ARG A 5 2.18 -20.57 -10.57
N HIS A 6 2.70 -21.27 -11.56
CA HIS A 6 3.17 -22.63 -11.40
C HIS A 6 4.40 -22.63 -10.48
N THR A 7 4.29 -23.28 -9.34
CA THR A 7 5.33 -23.34 -8.32
C THR A 7 5.75 -24.79 -8.12
N ARG A 8 7.06 -25.05 -8.21
CA ARG A 8 7.62 -26.36 -7.88
C ARG A 8 7.49 -26.60 -6.37
N ALA A 9 7.14 -27.82 -5.99
CA ALA A 9 7.04 -28.19 -4.58
C ALA A 9 8.40 -28.02 -3.89
N ASN A 10 8.40 -27.48 -2.67
CA ASN A 10 9.58 -27.43 -1.81
C ASN A 10 9.22 -27.99 -0.44
N PRO A 11 9.50 -29.29 -0.19
CA PRO A 11 9.16 -29.97 1.06
C PRO A 11 9.79 -29.32 2.29
N SER A 12 11.03 -28.84 2.18
CA SER A 12 11.77 -28.21 3.28
C SER A 12 11.16 -26.88 3.73
N LYS A 13 10.42 -26.19 2.85
CA LYS A 13 9.69 -24.95 3.17
C LYS A 13 8.18 -25.17 3.32
N ASN A 14 7.74 -26.42 3.37
CA ASN A 14 6.34 -26.82 3.42
C ASN A 14 5.47 -26.21 2.30
N VAL A 15 6.08 -25.93 1.14
CA VAL A 15 5.39 -25.34 -0.01
C VAL A 15 4.85 -26.46 -0.88
N LYS A 16 3.51 -26.62 -0.89
CA LYS A 16 2.82 -27.54 -1.81
C LYS A 16 3.05 -27.07 -3.25
N GLY A 17 3.41 -28.01 -4.12
CA GLY A 17 3.54 -27.75 -5.56
C GLY A 17 2.18 -27.58 -6.21
N GLY A 18 2.15 -26.88 -7.35
CA GLY A 18 0.93 -26.67 -8.14
C GLY A 18 0.78 -25.25 -8.65
N ILE A 19 -0.45 -24.92 -9.06
CA ILE A 19 -0.82 -23.56 -9.46
C ILE A 19 -1.20 -22.80 -8.20
N VAL A 20 -0.36 -21.82 -7.82
CA VAL A 20 -0.59 -20.97 -6.66
C VAL A 20 -1.07 -19.60 -7.14
N GLU A 21 -2.12 -19.08 -6.51
CA GLU A 21 -2.55 -17.71 -6.71
C GLU A 21 -1.70 -16.76 -5.87
N LYS A 22 -1.10 -15.77 -6.50
CA LYS A 22 -0.26 -14.76 -5.85
C LYS A 22 -0.65 -13.38 -6.31
N GLU A 23 -0.50 -12.40 -5.44
CA GLU A 23 -0.61 -10.99 -5.83
C GLU A 23 0.53 -10.60 -6.80
N GLY A 24 0.15 -10.07 -7.95
CA GLY A 24 1.04 -9.48 -8.92
C GLY A 24 1.34 -8.01 -8.59
N PRO A 25 2.47 -7.47 -9.09
CA PRO A 25 2.81 -6.07 -8.89
C PRO A 25 1.76 -5.16 -9.52
N ILE A 26 1.60 -3.96 -8.96
CA ILE A 26 0.81 -2.87 -9.52
C ILE A 26 1.68 -1.62 -9.63
N GLN A 27 1.51 -0.86 -10.70
CA GLN A 27 2.23 0.40 -10.88
C GLN A 27 1.79 1.41 -9.81
N ILE A 28 2.75 2.09 -9.20
CA ILE A 28 2.50 3.04 -8.10
C ILE A 28 1.61 4.22 -8.50
N SER A 29 1.60 4.62 -9.78
CA SER A 29 0.72 5.68 -10.30
C SER A 29 -0.77 5.29 -10.30
N ASN A 30 -1.08 3.99 -10.26
CA ASN A 30 -2.45 3.47 -10.34
C ASN A 30 -3.08 3.30 -8.96
N VAL A 31 -2.35 3.62 -7.88
CA VAL A 31 -2.85 3.56 -6.51
C VAL A 31 -2.93 4.96 -5.92
N LEU A 32 -3.93 5.19 -5.07
CA LEU A 32 -4.11 6.45 -4.35
C LEU A 32 -4.25 6.18 -2.86
N LEU A 33 -3.75 7.10 -2.04
CA LEU A 33 -3.80 6.95 -0.60
C LEU A 33 -5.25 7.13 -0.09
N PHE A 34 -5.71 6.15 0.67
CA PHE A 34 -6.97 6.22 1.38
C PHE A 34 -6.78 6.94 2.71
N CYS A 35 -7.55 8.00 2.95
CA CYS A 35 -7.52 8.72 4.21
C CYS A 35 -8.65 8.24 5.12
N ALA A 36 -8.29 7.61 6.24
CA ALA A 36 -9.25 7.09 7.22
C ALA A 36 -10.10 8.20 7.87
N SER A 37 -9.59 9.42 7.99
CA SER A 37 -10.35 10.54 8.59
C SER A 37 -11.51 11.02 7.73
N CYS A 38 -11.39 10.95 6.40
CA CYS A 38 -12.43 11.43 5.47
C CYS A 38 -13.09 10.33 4.65
N ASN A 39 -12.70 9.06 4.88
CA ASN A 39 -13.14 7.88 4.12
C ASN A 39 -13.09 8.06 2.60
N LYS A 40 -12.12 8.86 2.14
CA LYS A 40 -11.99 9.24 0.74
C LYS A 40 -10.54 9.08 0.31
N HIS A 41 -10.36 8.73 -0.95
CA HIS A 41 -9.07 8.71 -1.63
C HIS A 41 -8.65 10.14 -1.95
N GLY A 42 -7.43 10.54 -1.57
CA GLY A 42 -6.94 11.90 -1.80
C GLY A 42 -5.45 11.97 -2.15
N ARG A 43 -5.03 13.10 -2.74
CA ARG A 43 -3.60 13.41 -2.91
C ARG A 43 -2.98 13.80 -1.57
N VAL A 44 -1.69 13.53 -1.44
CA VAL A 44 -0.88 13.87 -0.26
C VAL A 44 -0.26 15.26 -0.46
N GLY A 45 -0.26 16.06 0.60
CA GLY A 45 0.56 17.26 0.75
C GLY A 45 1.56 17.10 1.89
N HIS A 46 2.39 18.12 2.11
CA HIS A 46 3.34 18.14 3.22
C HIS A 46 3.12 19.38 4.08
N LYS A 47 3.31 19.24 5.40
CA LYS A 47 3.32 20.34 6.36
C LYS A 47 4.51 20.19 7.30
N LEU A 48 5.11 21.30 7.69
CA LEU A 48 6.11 21.34 8.75
C LEU A 48 5.40 21.53 10.09
N MET A 49 5.72 20.67 11.04
CA MET A 49 5.28 20.81 12.43
C MET A 49 6.20 21.78 13.19
N PRO A 50 5.74 22.34 14.32
CA PRO A 50 6.54 23.25 15.16
C PRO A 50 7.87 22.62 15.61
N ASP A 51 7.88 21.29 15.77
CA ASP A 51 9.04 20.50 16.19
C ASP A 51 10.08 20.27 15.06
N GLY A 52 9.89 20.90 13.89
CA GLY A 52 10.78 20.80 12.72
C GLY A 52 10.57 19.54 11.87
N THR A 53 9.66 18.65 12.26
CA THR A 53 9.36 17.41 11.50
C THR A 53 8.46 17.70 10.30
N LYS A 54 8.74 17.05 9.17
CA LYS A 54 7.95 17.19 7.94
C LYS A 54 6.96 16.03 7.86
N VAL A 55 5.68 16.36 8.00
CA VAL A 55 4.62 15.37 8.02
C VAL A 55 3.81 15.35 6.73
N ARG A 56 3.26 14.18 6.41
CA ARG A 56 2.30 14.03 5.30
C ARG A 56 0.89 14.40 5.75
N ILE A 57 0.21 15.21 4.95
CA ILE A 57 -1.18 15.63 5.19
C ILE A 57 -2.09 15.20 4.04
N CYS A 58 -3.35 14.89 4.34
CA CYS A 58 -4.36 14.69 3.31
C CYS A 58 -4.75 16.06 2.71
N ARG A 59 -4.64 16.22 1.40
CA ARG A 59 -4.98 17.50 0.75
C ARG A 59 -6.50 17.80 0.72
N ARG A 60 -7.34 16.83 1.08
CA ARG A 60 -8.80 17.00 1.14
C ARG A 60 -9.28 17.49 2.51
N CYS A 61 -8.83 16.87 3.60
CA CYS A 61 -9.30 17.17 4.94
C CYS A 61 -8.24 17.82 5.85
N GLY A 62 -7.01 18.00 5.37
CA GLY A 62 -5.94 18.67 6.13
C GLY A 62 -5.38 17.87 7.30
N THR A 63 -5.93 16.69 7.60
CA THR A 63 -5.45 15.81 8.67
C THR A 63 -4.10 15.18 8.33
N THR A 64 -3.30 14.96 9.36
CA THR A 64 -2.04 14.22 9.27
C THR A 64 -2.30 12.76 8.94
N LEU A 65 -1.47 12.21 8.06
CA LEU A 65 -1.55 10.83 7.57
C LEU A 65 -0.55 9.90 8.26
N GLU A 66 0.09 10.39 9.32
CA GLU A 66 1.04 9.63 10.12
C GLU A 66 0.28 8.92 11.24
N LYS A 67 0.52 7.61 11.35
CA LYS A 67 0.16 6.78 12.49
C LYS A 67 1.42 6.50 13.27
#